data_AF-A0A850NFQ4-F1
#
_entry.id   AF-A0A850NFQ4-F1
#
_cell.length_a   1.000
_cell.length_b   1.000
_cell.length_c   1.000
_cell.angle_alpha   90.00
_cell.angle_beta   90.00
_cell.angle_gamma   90.00
#
_symmetry.space_group_name_H-M   'P 1'
#
loop_
_entity.id
_entity.type
_entity.pdbx_description
1 polymer ?
#
loop_
_entity_poly.entity_id
_entity_poly.type
_entity_poly.pdbx_seq_one_letter_code
_entity_poly.pdbx_strand_id
1 'polypeptide(L)'
;MNSKATDFLFGCKNLYFLGIHPFDFSLSDSHEYKAIVELGKEVIKEIGIQSFAEFIMESQYRVGIWSSFITLEFGKPDRNEILNVSESETIFSACLEKVEQNEINELPTDIIENKNNWIRKIKTCYNNV
;
A
#
# COMPACT_ATOMS: atom_id res chain seq x y z
N MET A 1 11.00 -17.77 0.18
CA MET A 1 10.24 -16.57 -0.22
C MET A 1 9.28 -17.01 -1.31
N ASN A 2 7.98 -16.70 -1.18
CA ASN A 2 6.96 -17.04 -2.18
C ASN A 2 7.27 -16.30 -3.50
N SER A 3 7.19 -16.98 -4.64
CA SER A 3 7.52 -16.37 -5.95
C SER A 3 6.68 -15.13 -6.23
N LYS A 4 5.39 -15.13 -5.88
CA LYS A 4 4.50 -13.97 -6.10
C LYS A 4 4.84 -12.79 -5.20
N ALA A 5 5.26 -13.06 -3.96
CA ALA A 5 5.74 -12.01 -3.06
C ALA A 5 7.01 -11.36 -3.62
N THR A 6 7.94 -12.17 -4.15
CA THR A 6 9.13 -11.66 -4.82
C THR A 6 8.77 -10.86 -6.09
N ASP A 7 7.84 -11.35 -6.89
CA ASP A 7 7.34 -10.65 -8.08
C ASP A 7 6.67 -9.31 -7.71
N PHE A 8 5.95 -9.25 -6.58
CA PHE A 8 5.35 -8.02 -6.08
C PHE A 8 6.42 -6.97 -5.73
N LEU A 9 7.49 -7.38 -5.05
CA LEU A 9 8.61 -6.47 -4.74
C LEU A 9 9.26 -5.92 -6.00
N PHE A 10 9.52 -6.78 -7.00
CA PHE A 10 10.07 -6.36 -8.28
C PHE A 10 9.10 -5.47 -9.06
N GLY A 11 7.81 -5.77 -9.01
CA GLY A 11 6.75 -4.96 -9.62
C GLY A 11 6.71 -3.54 -9.04
N CYS A 12 6.70 -3.41 -7.71
CA CYS A 12 6.77 -2.11 -7.03
C CYS A 12 8.01 -1.30 -7.44
N LYS A 13 9.16 -1.97 -7.57
CA LYS A 13 10.39 -1.34 -8.08
C LYS A 13 10.26 -0.90 -9.53
N ASN A 14 9.60 -1.68 -10.39
CA ASN A 14 9.36 -1.29 -11.77
C ASN A 14 8.46 -0.04 -11.86
N LEU A 15 7.39 0.01 -11.05
CA LEU A 15 6.49 1.17 -11.01
C LEU A 15 7.20 2.44 -10.55
N TYR A 16 8.18 2.32 -9.65
CA TYR A 16 9.04 3.45 -9.30
C TYR A 16 9.73 4.05 -10.54
N PHE A 17 10.33 3.21 -11.38
CA PHE A 17 11.01 3.67 -12.60
C PHE A 17 10.05 4.20 -13.66
N LEU A 18 8.82 3.69 -13.70
CA LEU A 18 7.75 4.19 -14.57
C LEU A 18 7.06 5.45 -14.02
N GLY A 19 7.40 5.90 -12.80
CA GLY A 19 6.76 7.05 -12.17
C GLY A 19 5.32 6.81 -11.71
N ILE A 20 4.86 5.56 -11.67
CA ILE A 20 3.46 5.23 -11.35
C ILE A 20 3.26 5.17 -9.84
N HIS A 21 2.38 6.03 -9.33
CA HIS A 21 2.01 6.11 -7.91
C HIS A 21 0.68 5.38 -7.65
N PRO A 22 0.45 4.80 -6.46
CA PRO A 22 -0.89 4.31 -6.09
C PRO A 22 -1.98 5.38 -6.17
N PHE A 23 -1.61 6.65 -5.98
CA PHE A 23 -2.54 7.79 -6.00
C PHE A 23 -2.59 8.49 -7.36
N ASP A 24 -1.92 7.93 -8.37
CA ASP A 24 -2.08 8.35 -9.76
C ASP A 24 -3.29 7.63 -10.35
N PHE A 25 -4.49 8.09 -9.96
CA PHE A 25 -5.73 7.46 -10.40
C PHE A 25 -6.00 7.63 -11.89
N SER A 26 -5.33 8.57 -12.56
CA SER A 26 -5.37 8.70 -14.02
C SER A 26 -4.79 7.46 -14.73
N LEU A 27 -3.86 6.77 -14.06
CA LEU A 27 -3.22 5.55 -14.54
C LEU A 27 -3.86 4.27 -13.96
N SER A 28 -4.96 4.37 -13.20
CA SER A 28 -5.62 3.20 -12.61
C SER A 28 -6.10 2.19 -13.64
N ASP A 29 -6.32 2.64 -14.89
CA ASP A 29 -6.69 1.78 -16.00
C ASP A 29 -5.53 1.13 -16.76
N SER A 30 -4.29 1.57 -16.48
CA SER A 30 -3.08 1.01 -17.09
C SER A 30 -2.88 -0.46 -16.72
N HIS A 31 -2.19 -1.18 -17.60
CA HIS A 31 -1.87 -2.59 -17.37
C HIS A 31 -1.02 -2.75 -16.11
N GLU A 32 -0.01 -1.90 -15.93
CA GLU A 32 0.95 -1.95 -14.84
C GLU A 32 0.30 -1.71 -13.47
N TYR A 33 -0.59 -0.71 -13.39
CA TYR A 33 -1.34 -0.42 -12.16
C TYR A 33 -2.28 -1.59 -11.79
N LYS A 34 -3.05 -2.09 -12.76
CA LYS A 34 -3.95 -3.23 -12.52
C LYS A 34 -3.19 -4.48 -12.11
N ALA A 35 -2.07 -4.76 -12.79
CA ALA A 35 -1.25 -5.94 -12.53
C ALA A 35 -0.68 -5.93 -11.11
N ILE A 36 -0.16 -4.80 -10.60
CA ILE A 36 0.39 -4.76 -9.24
C ILE A 36 -0.70 -4.90 -8.18
N VAL A 37 -1.88 -4.34 -8.41
CA VAL A 37 -3.01 -4.42 -7.49
C VAL A 37 -3.52 -5.85 -7.40
N GLU A 38 -3.72 -6.52 -8.55
CA GLU A 38 -4.15 -7.92 -8.56
C GLU A 38 -3.09 -8.84 -7.96
N LEU A 39 -1.82 -8.62 -8.27
CA LEU A 39 -0.72 -9.37 -7.66
C LEU A 39 -0.70 -9.19 -6.13
N GLY A 40 -0.85 -7.97 -5.62
CA GLY A 40 -0.94 -7.72 -4.18
C GLY A 40 -2.12 -8.44 -3.53
N LYS A 41 -3.31 -8.44 -4.16
CA LYS A 41 -4.46 -9.21 -3.68
C LYS A 41 -4.19 -10.72 -3.67
N GLU A 42 -3.51 -11.24 -4.68
CA GLU A 42 -3.12 -12.64 -4.72
C GLU A 42 -2.13 -13.00 -3.62
N VAL A 43 -1.13 -12.14 -3.37
CA VAL A 43 -0.17 -12.36 -2.28
C VAL A 43 -0.89 -12.35 -0.94
N ILE A 44 -1.80 -11.39 -0.69
CA ILE A 44 -2.62 -11.38 0.55
C ILE A 44 -3.39 -12.69 0.72
N LYS A 45 -4.01 -13.22 -0.34
CA LYS A 45 -4.74 -14.51 -0.28
C LYS A 45 -3.82 -15.68 0.09
N GLU A 46 -2.56 -15.62 -0.31
CA GLU A 46 -1.62 -16.72 -0.15
C GLU A 46 -0.87 -16.68 1.19
N ILE A 47 -0.40 -15.52 1.62
CA ILE A 47 0.41 -15.36 2.84
C ILE A 47 -0.35 -14.72 4.00
N GLY A 48 -1.58 -14.25 3.76
CA GLY A 48 -2.37 -13.53 4.74
C GLY A 48 -2.02 -12.05 4.83
N ILE A 49 -2.94 -11.29 5.43
CA ILE A 49 -2.82 -9.83 5.52
C ILE A 49 -1.71 -9.38 6.45
N GLN A 50 -1.45 -10.10 7.54
CA GLN A 50 -0.36 -9.85 8.49
C GLN A 50 0.99 -9.84 7.77
N SER A 51 1.34 -10.96 7.12
CA SER A 51 2.62 -11.06 6.42
C SER A 51 2.74 -10.13 5.21
N PHE A 52 1.63 -9.78 4.56
CA PHE A 52 1.66 -8.78 3.49
C PHE A 52 1.88 -7.35 4.04
N ALA A 53 1.27 -7.01 5.18
CA ALA A 53 1.44 -5.72 5.83
C ALA A 53 2.89 -5.49 6.29
N GLU A 54 3.64 -6.53 6.62
CA GLU A 54 5.06 -6.44 6.98
C GLU A 54 5.93 -5.82 5.86
N PHE A 55 5.48 -5.81 4.60
CA PHE A 55 6.19 -5.13 3.52
C PHE A 55 6.33 -3.61 3.70
N ILE A 56 5.61 -2.99 4.64
CA ILE A 56 5.84 -1.59 5.02
C ILE A 56 7.25 -1.36 5.60
N MET A 57 7.86 -2.41 6.17
CA MET A 57 9.21 -2.39 6.74
C MET A 57 10.29 -2.56 5.67
N GLU A 58 9.92 -2.84 4.42
CA GLU A 58 10.89 -2.95 3.33
C GLU A 58 11.62 -1.62 3.14
N SER A 59 12.94 -1.72 2.98
CA SER A 59 13.83 -0.57 2.74
C SER A 59 13.44 0.24 1.50
N GLN A 60 12.77 -0.40 0.54
CA GLN A 60 12.32 0.22 -0.69
C GLN A 60 11.03 1.00 -0.44
N TYR A 61 11.13 2.33 -0.42
CA TYR A 61 10.00 3.24 -0.17
C TYR A 61 8.72 2.90 -0.95
N ARG A 62 8.83 2.67 -2.27
CA ARG A 62 7.67 2.35 -3.11
C ARG A 62 7.00 1.03 -2.76
N VAL A 63 7.75 0.04 -2.28
CA VAL A 63 7.16 -1.21 -1.80
C VAL A 63 6.23 -0.92 -0.64
N GLY A 64 6.69 -0.16 0.36
CA GLY A 64 5.88 0.17 1.52
C GLY A 64 4.65 1.01 1.17
N ILE A 65 4.77 1.97 0.24
CA ILE A 65 3.63 2.78 -0.20
C ILE A 65 2.57 1.95 -0.94
N TRP A 66 2.99 1.07 -1.86
CA TRP A 66 2.07 0.18 -2.57
C TRP A 66 1.45 -0.88 -1.66
N SER A 67 2.23 -1.49 -0.76
CA SER A 67 1.71 -2.47 0.18
C SER A 67 0.70 -1.83 1.13
N SER A 68 1.00 -0.65 1.70
CA SER A 68 0.05 0.06 2.56
C SER A 68 -1.25 0.43 1.85
N PHE A 69 -1.16 0.94 0.62
CA PHE A 69 -2.34 1.24 -0.18
C PHE A 69 -3.21 -0.02 -0.40
N ILE A 70 -2.59 -1.12 -0.83
CA ILE A 70 -3.31 -2.37 -1.13
C ILE A 70 -3.90 -2.99 0.14
N THR A 71 -3.14 -3.02 1.23
CA THR A 71 -3.60 -3.52 2.54
C THR A 71 -4.85 -2.79 3.00
N LEU A 72 -4.85 -1.45 2.94
CA LEU A 72 -5.97 -0.65 3.44
C LEU A 72 -7.17 -0.62 2.50
N GLU A 73 -6.96 -0.51 1.18
CA GLU A 73 -8.07 -0.41 0.21
C GLU A 73 -8.72 -1.77 -0.07
N PHE A 74 -7.91 -2.83 -0.19
CA PHE A 74 -8.37 -4.15 -0.64
C PHE A 74 -8.27 -5.23 0.43
N GLY A 75 -7.25 -5.18 1.29
CA GLY A 75 -7.10 -6.12 2.41
C GLY A 75 -8.12 -5.86 3.52
N LYS A 76 -8.40 -4.58 3.80
CA LYS A 76 -9.36 -4.11 4.82
C LYS A 76 -9.18 -4.84 6.16
N PRO A 77 -7.98 -4.74 6.78
CA PRO A 77 -7.73 -5.36 8.09
C PRO A 77 -8.73 -4.84 9.13
N ASP A 78 -8.95 -5.61 10.19
CA ASP A 78 -9.66 -5.09 11.36
C ASP A 78 -8.88 -3.89 11.94
N ARG A 79 -9.60 -2.85 12.36
CA ARG A 79 -8.99 -1.62 12.87
C ARG A 79 -8.04 -1.88 14.04
N ASN A 80 -8.39 -2.84 14.89
CA ASN A 80 -7.68 -3.15 16.12
C ASN A 80 -6.71 -4.33 15.95
N GLU A 81 -6.57 -4.86 14.72
CA GLU A 81 -5.62 -5.92 14.44
C GLU A 81 -4.19 -5.41 14.61
N ILE A 82 -3.50 -5.93 15.64
CA ILE A 82 -2.10 -5.61 15.92
C ILE A 82 -1.23 -6.21 14.83
N LEU A 83 -0.30 -5.41 14.31
CA LEU A 83 0.71 -5.88 13.35
C LEU A 83 1.73 -6.74 14.11
N ASN A 84 1.90 -8.01 13.74
CA ASN A 84 2.71 -8.98 14.51
C ASN A 84 4.14 -8.55 14.84
N VAL A 85 4.76 -7.78 13.95
CA VAL A 85 6.14 -7.26 14.09
C VAL A 85 6.22 -5.99 14.95
N SER A 86 5.09 -5.48 15.42
CA SER A 86 4.96 -4.32 16.30
C SER A 86 4.26 -4.73 17.59
N GLU A 87 4.76 -4.27 18.74
CA GLU A 87 4.15 -4.60 20.03
C GLU A 87 2.90 -3.74 20.33
N SER A 88 2.68 -2.66 19.58
CA SER A 88 1.62 -1.68 19.88
C SER A 88 0.89 -1.11 18.67
N GLU A 89 1.43 -1.22 17.47
CA GLU A 89 0.79 -0.64 16.28
C GLU A 89 -0.18 -1.62 15.65
N THR A 90 -1.32 -1.08 15.23
CA THR A 90 -2.27 -1.81 14.38
C THR A 90 -1.76 -1.83 12.94
N ILE A 91 -2.18 -2.82 12.15
CA ILE A 91 -1.94 -2.83 10.70
C ILE A 91 -2.42 -1.51 10.08
N PHE A 92 -3.57 -1.02 10.53
CA PHE A 92 -4.15 0.24 10.09
C PHE A 92 -3.22 1.43 10.32
N SER A 93 -2.79 1.65 11.58
CA SER A 93 -1.94 2.79 11.94
C SER A 93 -0.60 2.74 11.23
N ALA A 94 0.04 1.57 11.16
CA ALA A 94 1.35 1.42 10.55
C ALA A 94 1.31 1.68 9.02
N CYS A 95 0.29 1.16 8.33
CA CYS A 95 0.11 1.42 6.90
C CYS A 95 -0.24 2.89 6.63
N LEU A 96 -1.07 3.49 7.49
CA LEU A 96 -1.48 4.88 7.34
C LEU A 96 -0.29 5.83 7.53
N GLU A 97 0.50 5.61 8.58
CA GLU A 97 1.72 6.38 8.81
C GLU A 97 2.67 6.27 7.61
N LYS A 98 2.87 5.07 7.08
CA LYS A 98 3.71 4.86 5.89
C LYS A 98 3.24 5.70 4.70
N VAL A 99 1.94 5.76 4.46
CA VAL A 99 1.37 6.61 3.40
C VAL A 99 1.52 8.08 3.73
N GLU A 100 1.35 8.50 4.98
CA GLU A 100 1.45 9.91 5.39
C GLU A 100 2.88 10.47 5.35
N GLN A 101 3.90 9.62 5.27
CA GLN A 101 5.29 10.04 5.11
C GLN A 101 5.48 10.93 3.88
N ASN A 102 6.40 11.89 4.02
CA ASN A 102 6.83 12.75 2.92
C ASN A 102 7.37 11.91 1.76
N GLU A 103 7.04 12.33 0.55
CA GLU A 103 7.53 11.68 -0.67
C GLU A 103 9.03 11.96 -0.85
N ILE A 104 9.78 10.96 -1.33
CA ILE A 104 11.21 11.12 -1.62
C ILE A 104 11.44 12.17 -2.70
N ASN A 105 10.54 12.20 -3.70
CA ASN A 105 10.53 13.16 -4.77
C ASN A 105 9.21 13.94 -4.71
N GLU A 106 9.25 15.23 -5.08
CA GLU A 106 8.03 16.02 -5.20
C GLU A 106 7.07 15.36 -6.21
N LEU A 107 5.84 15.11 -5.76
CA LEU A 107 4.79 14.56 -6.61
C LEU A 107 4.03 15.70 -7.30
N PRO A 108 3.50 15.45 -8.50
CA PRO A 108 2.48 16.30 -9.10
C PRO A 108 1.34 16.64 -8.14
N THR A 109 0.83 17.86 -8.20
CA THR A 109 -0.18 18.40 -7.26
C THR A 109 -1.46 17.57 -7.25
N ASP A 110 -1.88 17.05 -8.40
CA ASP A 110 -3.05 16.19 -8.55
C ASP A 110 -2.87 14.85 -7.82
N ILE A 111 -1.67 14.25 -7.86
CA ILE A 111 -1.37 13.02 -7.11
C ILE A 111 -1.37 13.29 -5.60
N ILE A 112 -0.85 14.44 -5.16
CA ILE A 112 -0.89 14.87 -3.74
C ILE A 112 -2.34 15.05 -3.28
N GLU A 113 -3.19 15.69 -4.10
CA GLU A 113 -4.61 15.86 -3.80
C GLU A 113 -5.33 14.51 -3.71
N ASN A 114 -5.08 13.60 -4.66
CA ASN A 114 -5.62 12.24 -4.65
C ASN A 114 -5.23 11.47 -3.39
N LYS A 115 -3.95 11.55 -3.00
CA LYS A 115 -3.42 10.96 -1.75
C LYS A 115 -4.17 11.48 -0.53
N ASN A 116 -4.31 12.79 -0.41
CA ASN A 116 -4.98 13.43 0.73
C ASN A 116 -6.47 13.08 0.79
N ASN A 117 -7.14 13.03 -0.36
CA ASN A 117 -8.54 12.62 -0.46
C ASN A 117 -8.71 11.14 -0.08
N TRP A 118 -7.80 10.27 -0.53
CA TRP A 118 -7.79 8.87 -0.17
C TRP A 118 -7.56 8.64 1.34
N ILE A 119 -6.57 9.33 1.93
CA ILE A 119 -6.30 9.27 3.39
C ILE A 119 -7.56 9.64 4.18
N ARG A 120 -8.24 10.72 3.80
CA ARG A 120 -9.48 11.16 4.45
C ARG A 120 -10.57 10.09 4.36
N LYS A 121 -10.79 9.53 3.17
CA LYS A 121 -11.75 8.44 2.93
C LYS A 121 -11.44 7.25 3.83
N ILE A 122 -10.19 6.78 3.85
CA ILE A 122 -9.78 5.62 4.64
C ILE A 122 -9.97 5.85 6.14
N LYS A 123 -9.55 7.01 6.67
CA LYS A 123 -9.79 7.38 8.07
C LYS A 123 -11.28 7.36 8.42
N THR A 124 -12.14 7.92 7.55
CA THR A 124 -13.59 7.89 7.76
C THR A 124 -14.16 6.48 7.74
N CYS A 125 -13.74 5.63 6.79
CA CYS A 125 -14.19 4.24 6.71
C CYS A 125 -13.87 3.47 8.00
N TYR A 126 -12.66 3.64 8.55
CA TYR A 126 -12.24 2.97 9.78
C TYR A 126 -12.83 3.60 11.06
N ASN A 127 -13.24 4.87 11.03
CA ASN A 127 -13.90 5.53 12.16
C ASN A 127 -15.36 5.12 12.37
N ASN A 128 -16.01 4.55 11.35
CA ASN A 128 -17.39 4.10 11.40
C ASN A 128 -17.54 2.59 11.69
N VAL A 129 -16.46 1.92 12.08
CA VAL A 129 -16.42 0.49 12.47
C VAL A 129 -16.35 0.38 13.98
#